data_AF-A0A8S0QDP4-F1
#
_entry.id   AF-A0A8S0QDP4-F1
#
_cell.length_a   1.000
_cell.length_b   1.000
_cell.length_c   1.000
_cell.angle_alpha   90.00
_cell.angle_beta   90.00
_cell.angle_gamma   90.00
#
_symmetry.space_group_name_H-M   'P 1'
#
loop_
_entity.id
_entity.type
_entity.pdbx_description
1 polymer ?
#
loop_
_entity_poly.entity_id
_entity_poly.type
_entity_poly.pdbx_seq_one_letter_code
_entity_poly.pdbx_strand_id
1 'polypeptide(L)'
;MATITSIKARQIFDSLGNPTVEVDVHLSNKLWAIAAVPSGASTGIYEALELRMESQTTAGRVSRMYEFAVSNVNTIIGAALIGKLEANAILAVSLAVYKAGATVLNIPLYKVQHIAYLAGNKRLVLPVPAFNFINGGSHARNELAMQEFTILPVGASSFKEAMKMGVAVYHNLKAVIEKKYGQDATNVGDGVASLLAFRSIKTKEGLELLKTAIDKAGYTREVVIGMDVAASEFYGSDKTYDLNFKEENNNSSQKISGDQLKYLYKSFVSGYPIRVEKAIKEKTCNALLLKVNQIGSVTESTEAVKMSKQAGWGVMASHHSGEIENTFIVDLSVGLAMVIFCQILLELCFPS
;
A
#
# COMPACT_ATOMS: atom_id res chain seq x y z
N MET A 1 3.62 23.25 -27.78
CA MET A 1 4.06 22.68 -26.49
C MET A 1 3.21 23.33 -25.42
N ALA A 2 2.63 22.57 -24.49
CA ALA A 2 1.86 23.15 -23.38
C ALA A 2 2.79 23.53 -22.22
N THR A 3 2.46 24.58 -21.48
CA THR A 3 3.22 25.09 -20.33
C THR A 3 2.31 25.18 -19.12
N ILE A 4 2.86 24.98 -17.92
CA ILE A 4 2.12 25.17 -16.66
C ILE A 4 1.79 26.65 -16.51
N THR A 5 0.53 26.96 -16.20
CA THR A 5 0.03 28.34 -15.99
C THR A 5 -0.40 28.61 -14.56
N SER A 6 -0.77 27.58 -13.81
CA SER A 6 -1.17 27.68 -12.41
C SER A 6 -1.02 26.32 -11.72
N ILE A 7 -0.58 26.34 -10.47
CA ILE A 7 -0.58 25.19 -9.56
C ILE A 7 -1.34 25.64 -8.32
N LYS A 8 -2.30 24.83 -7.85
CA LYS A 8 -3.09 25.14 -6.66
C LYS A 8 -3.25 23.91 -5.78
N ALA A 9 -2.91 24.03 -4.51
CA ALA A 9 -3.18 23.01 -3.50
C ALA A 9 -4.39 23.34 -2.65
N ARG A 10 -5.04 22.28 -2.15
CA ARG A 10 -6.06 22.28 -1.10
C ARG A 10 -5.81 21.15 -0.11
N GLN A 11 -6.39 21.28 1.09
CA GLN A 11 -6.48 20.18 2.04
C GLN A 11 -7.75 19.37 1.73
N ILE A 12 -7.62 18.05 1.62
CA ILE A 12 -8.74 17.10 1.56
C ILE A 12 -8.63 16.12 2.74
N PHE A 13 -9.48 15.08 2.79
CA PHE A 13 -9.41 14.02 3.79
C PHE A 13 -9.18 12.66 3.13
N ASP A 14 -8.42 11.80 3.78
CA ASP A 14 -8.18 10.41 3.37
C ASP A 14 -9.26 9.44 3.90
N SER A 15 -9.13 8.16 3.56
CA SER A 15 -10.04 7.08 3.95
C SER A 15 -10.17 6.84 5.46
N LEU A 16 -9.27 7.41 6.27
CA LEU A 16 -9.30 7.35 7.73
C LEU A 16 -9.82 8.67 8.35
N GLY A 17 -10.21 9.64 7.52
CA GLY A 17 -10.62 10.97 7.96
C GLY A 17 -9.47 11.86 8.39
N ASN A 18 -8.21 11.48 8.13
CA ASN A 18 -7.07 12.36 8.37
C ASN A 18 -6.95 13.37 7.22
N PRO A 19 -6.55 14.63 7.47
CA PRO A 19 -6.30 15.57 6.39
C PRO A 19 -5.10 15.15 5.54
N THR A 20 -5.13 15.44 4.24
CA THR A 20 -4.00 15.28 3.32
C THR A 20 -4.01 16.37 2.22
N VAL A 21 -3.01 16.39 1.34
CA VAL A 21 -2.80 17.41 0.29
C VAL A 21 -3.28 16.91 -1.07
N GLU A 22 -4.09 17.74 -1.74
CA GLU A 22 -4.45 17.62 -3.14
C GLU A 22 -3.92 18.81 -3.95
N VAL A 23 -3.54 18.58 -5.21
CA VAL A 23 -3.01 19.58 -6.13
C VAL A 23 -3.67 19.51 -7.52
N ASP A 24 -4.12 20.68 -7.98
CA ASP A 24 -4.46 20.97 -9.37
C ASP A 24 -3.25 21.57 -10.12
N VAL A 25 -3.03 21.13 -11.36
CA VAL A 25 -2.08 21.74 -12.31
C VAL A 25 -2.83 22.13 -13.57
N HIS A 26 -2.81 23.42 -13.91
CA HIS A 26 -3.42 23.97 -15.13
C HIS A 26 -2.36 24.31 -16.18
N LEU A 27 -2.74 24.18 -17.46
CA LEU A 27 -1.86 24.39 -18.61
C LEU A 27 -2.36 25.49 -19.55
N SER A 28 -1.44 26.04 -20.35
CA SER A 28 -1.70 27.14 -21.31
C SER A 28 -2.65 26.78 -22.46
N ASN A 29 -2.85 25.49 -22.73
CA ASN A 29 -3.86 24.99 -23.68
C ASN A 29 -5.22 24.67 -23.04
N LYS A 30 -5.48 25.20 -21.83
CA LYS A 30 -6.72 25.00 -21.03
C LYS A 30 -6.94 23.57 -20.50
N LEU A 31 -6.01 22.64 -20.75
CA LEU A 31 -6.00 21.35 -20.06
C LEU A 31 -5.57 21.52 -18.60
N TRP A 32 -5.94 20.57 -17.76
CA TRP A 32 -5.54 20.51 -16.35
C TRP A 32 -5.54 19.06 -15.87
N ALA A 33 -4.95 18.82 -14.70
CA ALA A 33 -5.00 17.53 -14.01
C ALA A 33 -4.93 17.71 -12.49
N ILE A 34 -5.32 16.66 -11.77
CA ILE A 34 -5.48 16.65 -10.31
C ILE A 34 -4.85 15.40 -9.69
N ALA A 35 -4.16 15.56 -8.55
CA ALA A 35 -3.68 14.44 -7.76
C ALA A 35 -3.56 14.81 -6.27
N ALA A 36 -3.95 13.87 -5.42
CA ALA A 36 -3.67 13.90 -3.99
C ALA A 36 -2.68 12.81 -3.58
N VAL A 37 -2.20 12.88 -2.35
CA VAL A 37 -1.20 11.97 -1.77
C VAL A 37 -1.82 11.16 -0.61
N PRO A 38 -1.63 9.83 -0.55
CA PRO A 38 -2.11 9.01 0.56
C PRO A 38 -1.20 9.13 1.80
N SER A 39 -1.73 8.87 2.99
CA SER A 39 -1.04 9.02 4.29
C SER A 39 -0.63 7.67 4.90
N GLY A 40 0.57 7.64 5.49
CA GLY A 40 1.09 6.48 6.22
C GLY A 40 0.79 6.47 7.73
N ALA A 41 0.50 5.29 8.29
CA ALA A 41 0.38 5.05 9.74
C ALA A 41 1.69 4.60 10.40
N SER A 42 2.40 3.61 9.82
CA SER A 42 3.78 3.27 10.21
C SER A 42 4.77 4.06 9.34
N THR A 43 5.77 4.67 9.98
CA THR A 43 6.78 5.54 9.35
C THR A 43 8.18 5.04 9.70
N GLY A 44 8.90 4.50 8.72
CA GLY A 44 10.30 4.12 8.84
C GLY A 44 11.24 5.32 8.95
N ILE A 45 12.33 5.16 9.70
CA ILE A 45 13.33 6.22 10.00
C ILE A 45 14.14 6.74 8.79
N TYR A 46 13.90 6.20 7.59
CA TYR A 46 14.60 6.55 6.34
C TYR A 46 13.63 7.00 5.23
N GLU A 47 12.35 7.17 5.54
CA GLU A 47 11.33 7.59 4.57
C GLU A 47 11.35 9.11 4.35
N ALA A 48 10.87 9.57 3.20
CA ALA A 48 10.59 10.98 2.97
C ALA A 48 9.56 11.46 4.00
N LEU A 49 9.90 12.53 4.74
CA LEU A 49 9.11 12.98 5.89
C LEU A 49 7.90 13.81 5.45
N GLU A 50 6.70 13.32 5.75
CA GLU A 50 5.47 14.12 5.63
C GLU A 50 5.51 15.35 6.55
N LEU A 51 5.27 16.54 5.99
CA LEU A 51 5.30 17.79 6.74
C LEU A 51 3.93 18.05 7.37
N ARG A 52 3.83 17.75 8.67
CA ARG A 52 2.64 17.91 9.51
C ARG A 52 2.87 19.01 10.55
N MET A 53 1.93 19.94 10.72
CA MET A 53 1.96 20.88 11.83
C MET A 53 1.51 20.19 13.13
N GLU A 54 2.37 20.20 14.16
CA GLU A 54 1.97 19.75 15.48
C GLU A 54 0.92 20.68 16.09
N SER A 55 -0.15 20.09 16.63
CA SER A 55 -1.11 20.79 17.47
C SER A 55 -1.45 19.94 18.68
N GLN A 56 -1.65 20.58 19.84
CA GLN A 56 -2.00 19.91 21.09
C GLN A 56 -3.49 19.53 21.18
N THR A 57 -4.36 20.08 20.33
CA THR A 57 -5.79 19.76 20.32
C THR A 57 -6.16 18.94 19.09
N THR A 58 -7.07 17.98 19.25
CA THR A 58 -7.58 17.15 18.14
C THR A 58 -8.18 18.01 17.03
N ALA A 59 -8.96 19.04 17.39
CA ALA A 59 -9.48 20.01 16.43
C ALA A 59 -8.35 20.76 15.69
N GLY A 60 -7.28 21.16 16.39
CA GLY A 60 -6.12 21.82 15.76
C GLY A 60 -5.36 20.89 14.80
N ARG A 61 -5.25 19.60 15.11
CA ARG A 61 -4.67 18.57 14.23
C ARG A 61 -5.53 18.32 12.99
N VAL A 62 -6.86 18.26 13.14
CA VAL A 62 -7.75 18.04 11.97
C VAL A 62 -7.85 19.30 11.10
N SER A 63 -7.93 20.49 11.68
CA SER A 63 -8.15 21.71 10.89
C SER A 63 -6.92 22.20 10.13
N ARG A 64 -5.70 22.08 10.70
CA ARG A 64 -4.52 22.83 10.21
C ARG A 64 -3.26 22.01 9.90
N MET A 65 -3.29 20.68 10.05
CA MET A 65 -2.08 19.87 9.99
C MET A 65 -1.31 19.95 8.66
N TYR A 66 -2.00 20.21 7.53
CA TYR A 66 -1.36 20.39 6.23
C TYR A 66 -1.50 21.81 5.64
N GLU A 67 -1.94 22.81 6.42
CA GLU A 67 -1.97 24.23 5.97
C GLU A 67 -0.58 24.69 5.49
N PHE A 68 0.48 24.29 6.18
CA PHE A 68 1.86 24.62 5.79
C PHE A 68 2.27 23.91 4.48
N ALA A 69 1.90 22.65 4.30
CA ALA A 69 2.19 21.91 3.06
C ALA A 69 1.42 22.49 1.86
N VAL A 70 0.14 22.83 2.05
CA VAL A 70 -0.71 23.53 1.07
C VAL A 70 -0.15 24.92 0.75
N SER A 71 0.28 25.67 1.77
CA SER A 71 0.94 26.97 1.59
C SER A 71 2.24 26.84 0.80
N ASN A 72 3.07 25.83 1.11
CA ASN A 72 4.31 25.56 0.37
C ASN A 72 4.04 25.23 -1.09
N VAL A 73 3.02 24.41 -1.42
CA VAL A 73 2.62 24.22 -2.83
C VAL A 73 2.19 25.55 -3.45
N ASN A 74 1.34 26.35 -2.80
CA ASN A 74 0.76 27.54 -3.40
C ASN A 74 1.75 28.71 -3.57
N THR A 75 2.72 28.85 -2.65
CA THR A 75 3.59 30.04 -2.56
C THR A 75 5.04 29.79 -2.95
N ILE A 76 5.61 28.66 -2.55
CA ILE A 76 7.00 28.30 -2.84
C ILE A 76 7.04 27.50 -4.13
N ILE A 77 6.36 26.36 -4.17
CA ILE A 77 6.51 25.35 -5.20
C ILE A 77 5.72 25.68 -6.47
N GLY A 78 4.56 26.33 -6.37
CA GLY A 78 3.83 26.83 -7.53
C GLY A 78 4.60 27.92 -8.27
N ALA A 79 5.24 28.82 -7.51
CA ALA A 79 6.14 29.83 -8.05
C ALA A 79 7.46 29.21 -8.56
N ALA A 80 8.01 28.23 -7.84
CA ALA A 80 9.28 27.62 -8.18
C ALA A 80 9.17 26.59 -9.31
N LEU A 81 8.05 25.89 -9.53
CA LEU A 81 7.85 24.96 -10.66
C LEU A 81 7.63 25.62 -12.00
N ILE A 82 7.53 26.94 -11.98
CA ILE A 82 8.08 27.79 -13.03
C ILE A 82 9.64 27.71 -12.91
N GLY A 83 10.23 26.49 -12.93
CA GLY A 83 11.61 26.18 -12.45
C GLY A 83 11.84 24.77 -11.82
N LYS A 84 12.03 24.65 -10.49
CA LYS A 84 12.45 23.45 -9.69
C LYS A 84 11.75 23.35 -8.29
N LEU A 85 12.20 22.45 -7.38
CA LEU A 85 11.31 21.76 -6.41
C LEU A 85 11.86 21.22 -5.06
N GLU A 86 10.94 20.88 -4.12
CA GLU A 86 11.15 20.22 -2.80
C GLU A 86 9.93 19.37 -2.26
N ALA A 87 10.16 18.34 -1.41
CA ALA A 87 9.57 16.95 -1.35
C ALA A 87 8.03 16.64 -1.34
N ASN A 88 7.25 16.82 -0.27
CA ASN A 88 5.86 16.24 -0.24
C ASN A 88 4.92 16.89 -1.26
N ALA A 89 5.14 18.18 -1.45
CA ALA A 89 4.59 18.97 -2.52
C ALA A 89 5.18 18.55 -3.89
N ILE A 90 6.40 18.01 -3.99
CA ILE A 90 6.82 17.26 -5.20
C ILE A 90 5.82 16.15 -5.44
N LEU A 91 5.50 15.25 -4.50
CA LEU A 91 4.70 14.10 -4.91
C LEU A 91 3.34 14.52 -5.47
N ALA A 92 2.58 15.34 -4.74
CA ALA A 92 1.28 15.81 -5.21
C ALA A 92 1.37 16.50 -6.58
N VAL A 93 2.34 17.41 -6.76
CA VAL A 93 2.51 18.13 -8.02
C VAL A 93 3.13 17.26 -9.12
N SER A 94 3.99 16.29 -8.78
CA SER A 94 4.63 15.34 -9.70
C SER A 94 3.57 14.41 -10.28
N LEU A 95 2.67 13.88 -9.45
CA LEU A 95 1.51 13.11 -9.89
C LEU A 95 0.60 13.95 -10.79
N ALA A 96 0.30 15.20 -10.42
CA ALA A 96 -0.56 16.09 -11.20
C ALA A 96 0.09 16.50 -12.54
N VAL A 97 1.38 16.87 -12.56
CA VAL A 97 2.18 17.15 -13.77
C VAL A 97 2.27 15.90 -14.67
N TYR A 98 2.42 14.71 -14.08
CA TYR A 98 2.48 13.45 -14.83
C TYR A 98 1.15 13.16 -15.53
N LYS A 99 0.02 13.31 -14.81
CA LYS A 99 -1.33 13.23 -15.38
C LYS A 99 -1.56 14.29 -16.46
N ALA A 100 -1.15 15.54 -16.21
CA ALA A 100 -1.27 16.62 -17.19
C ALA A 100 -0.48 16.34 -18.49
N GLY A 101 0.71 15.76 -18.37
CA GLY A 101 1.51 15.27 -19.50
C GLY A 101 0.80 14.18 -20.30
N ALA A 102 0.11 13.25 -19.64
CA ALA A 102 -0.73 12.23 -20.29
C ALA A 102 -1.84 12.87 -21.16
N THR A 103 -2.55 13.84 -20.58
CA THR A 103 -3.63 14.56 -21.26
C THR A 103 -3.13 15.37 -22.46
N VAL A 104 -1.97 16.04 -22.34
CA VAL A 104 -1.33 16.78 -23.46
C VAL A 104 -0.93 15.85 -24.61
N LEU A 105 -0.44 14.64 -24.29
CA LEU A 105 -0.05 13.63 -25.27
C LEU A 105 -1.25 12.83 -25.82
N ASN A 106 -2.45 13.01 -25.24
CA ASN A 106 -3.67 12.26 -25.55
C ASN A 106 -3.46 10.72 -25.49
N ILE A 107 -2.80 10.26 -24.43
CA ILE A 107 -2.54 8.83 -24.18
C ILE A 107 -2.96 8.43 -22.76
N PRO A 108 -3.40 7.16 -22.54
CA PRO A 108 -3.67 6.66 -21.20
C PRO A 108 -2.46 6.78 -20.27
N LEU A 109 -2.71 6.99 -18.97
CA LEU A 109 -1.67 7.26 -17.98
C LEU A 109 -0.62 6.12 -17.90
N TYR A 110 -1.07 4.86 -17.86
CA TYR A 110 -0.20 3.66 -17.96
C TYR A 110 0.60 3.55 -19.27
N LYS A 111 0.22 4.26 -20.34
CA LYS A 111 0.96 4.34 -21.61
C LYS A 111 1.85 5.57 -21.72
N VAL A 112 1.86 6.49 -20.75
CA VAL A 112 2.69 7.68 -20.82
C VAL A 112 4.13 7.25 -21.02
N GLN A 113 4.65 7.65 -22.18
CA GLN A 113 5.77 6.96 -22.80
C GLN A 113 7.01 6.99 -21.89
N HIS A 114 7.11 7.98 -21.01
CA HIS A 114 8.14 8.12 -19.99
C HIS A 114 8.20 6.95 -18.98
N ILE A 115 7.08 6.40 -18.48
CA ILE A 115 7.11 5.24 -17.56
C ILE A 115 7.69 4.00 -18.26
N ALA A 116 7.21 3.70 -19.47
CA ALA A 116 7.69 2.54 -20.23
C ALA A 116 9.12 2.74 -20.78
N TYR A 117 9.48 3.97 -21.16
CA TYR A 117 10.79 4.32 -21.74
C TYR A 117 11.90 4.42 -20.69
N LEU A 118 11.66 5.07 -19.54
CA LEU A 118 12.64 5.14 -18.44
C LEU A 118 12.97 3.74 -17.90
N ALA A 119 11.95 2.87 -17.77
CA ALA A 119 12.10 1.48 -17.33
C ALA A 119 12.54 0.50 -18.44
N GLY A 120 12.47 0.89 -19.72
CA GLY A 120 12.78 0.01 -20.86
C GLY A 120 11.74 -1.09 -21.15
N ASN A 121 10.54 -0.98 -20.60
CA ASN A 121 9.49 -1.99 -20.71
C ASN A 121 8.83 -1.98 -22.10
N LYS A 122 9.14 -3.00 -22.92
CA LYS A 122 8.51 -3.22 -24.24
C LYS A 122 7.14 -3.89 -24.18
N ARG A 123 6.74 -4.43 -23.02
CA ARG A 123 5.46 -5.11 -22.78
C ARG A 123 4.86 -4.65 -21.47
N LEU A 124 3.62 -4.20 -21.52
CA LEU A 124 2.79 -3.93 -20.35
C LEU A 124 2.32 -5.26 -19.76
N VAL A 125 2.18 -5.31 -18.43
CA VAL A 125 1.73 -6.51 -17.71
C VAL A 125 0.66 -6.08 -16.71
N LEU A 126 -0.46 -6.81 -16.67
CA LEU A 126 -1.44 -6.62 -15.61
C LEU A 126 -0.93 -7.30 -14.32
N PRO A 127 -0.95 -6.61 -13.18
CA PRO A 127 -0.45 -7.13 -11.91
C PRO A 127 -1.30 -8.29 -11.41
N VAL A 128 -0.70 -9.20 -10.65
CA VAL A 128 -1.48 -9.99 -9.67
C VAL A 128 -1.80 -9.05 -8.50
N PRO A 129 -3.06 -8.89 -8.08
CA PRO A 129 -3.41 -8.15 -6.88
C PRO A 129 -3.13 -8.99 -5.63
N ALA A 130 -2.58 -8.38 -4.58
CA ALA A 130 -2.50 -8.99 -3.25
C ALA A 130 -3.55 -8.34 -2.34
N PHE A 131 -4.59 -9.10 -1.98
CA PHE A 131 -5.72 -8.61 -1.20
C PHE A 131 -5.48 -8.82 0.30
N ASN A 132 -5.32 -7.74 1.07
CA ASN A 132 -5.25 -7.83 2.52
C ASN A 132 -6.65 -8.05 3.13
N PHE A 133 -6.78 -9.11 3.91
CA PHE A 133 -8.05 -9.58 4.49
C PHE A 133 -8.05 -9.71 6.01
N ILE A 134 -6.89 -9.66 6.66
CA ILE A 134 -6.78 -9.71 8.13
C ILE A 134 -5.64 -8.77 8.54
N ASN A 135 -5.96 -7.77 9.36
CA ASN A 135 -4.97 -6.87 9.95
C ASN A 135 -4.53 -7.35 11.33
N GLY A 136 -3.26 -7.08 11.64
CA GLY A 136 -2.65 -7.07 12.96
C GLY A 136 -1.68 -5.89 13.04
N GLY A 137 -0.59 -6.05 13.80
CA GLY A 137 0.46 -5.03 13.95
C GLY A 137 -0.11 -3.68 14.35
N SER A 138 0.35 -2.61 13.71
CA SER A 138 -0.12 -1.25 13.95
C SER A 138 -1.41 -0.90 13.18
N HIS A 139 -1.93 -1.79 12.31
CA HIS A 139 -3.15 -1.60 11.49
C HIS A 139 -4.43 -2.21 12.13
N ALA A 140 -4.36 -2.66 13.39
CA ALA A 140 -5.50 -3.23 14.12
C ALA A 140 -5.36 -3.02 15.64
N ARG A 141 -6.45 -3.22 16.40
CA ARG A 141 -6.45 -3.16 17.87
C ARG A 141 -6.42 -4.54 18.56
N ASN A 142 -6.27 -5.62 17.79
CA ASN A 142 -6.15 -6.99 18.27
C ASN A 142 -4.72 -7.35 18.76
N GLU A 143 -4.55 -8.50 19.40
CA GLU A 143 -3.23 -9.04 19.82
C GLU A 143 -2.31 -9.53 18.67
N LEU A 144 -2.76 -9.49 17.42
CA LEU A 144 -2.03 -10.11 16.31
C LEU A 144 -0.77 -9.28 16.00
N ALA A 145 0.43 -9.81 16.23
CA ALA A 145 1.66 -9.03 16.08
C ALA A 145 2.04 -8.71 14.62
N MET A 146 1.68 -9.59 13.68
CA MET A 146 2.02 -9.45 12.25
C MET A 146 1.00 -8.56 11.55
N GLN A 147 1.46 -7.63 10.72
CA GLN A 147 0.65 -6.50 10.27
C GLN A 147 -0.48 -6.89 9.30
N GLU A 148 -0.21 -7.71 8.29
CA GLU A 148 -1.18 -7.98 7.22
C GLU A 148 -1.10 -9.41 6.71
N PHE A 149 -2.26 -10.02 6.47
CA PHE A 149 -2.37 -11.36 5.87
C PHE A 149 -3.18 -11.25 4.59
N THR A 150 -2.53 -11.60 3.49
CA THR A 150 -3.04 -11.32 2.15
C THR A 150 -3.21 -12.58 1.33
N ILE A 151 -4.06 -12.52 0.32
CA ILE A 151 -4.17 -13.55 -0.70
C ILE A 151 -3.75 -13.02 -2.07
N LEU A 152 -3.14 -13.88 -2.89
CA LEU A 152 -2.71 -13.57 -4.24
C LEU A 152 -3.24 -14.64 -5.20
N PRO A 153 -4.19 -14.33 -6.10
CA PRO A 153 -4.73 -15.25 -7.10
C PRO A 153 -3.77 -15.43 -8.27
N VAL A 154 -2.60 -16.02 -8.00
CA VAL A 154 -1.51 -16.23 -8.97
C VAL A 154 -1.85 -17.19 -10.11
N GLY A 155 -2.93 -17.98 -9.98
CA GLY A 155 -3.45 -18.87 -11.02
C GLY A 155 -4.46 -18.22 -11.98
N ALA A 156 -4.88 -16.97 -11.74
CA ALA A 156 -5.84 -16.28 -12.60
C ALA A 156 -5.26 -15.99 -14.00
N SER A 157 -6.06 -16.20 -15.04
CA SER A 157 -5.71 -15.89 -16.45
C SER A 157 -5.80 -14.39 -16.78
N SER A 158 -6.45 -13.60 -15.94
CA SER A 158 -6.64 -12.15 -16.15
C SER A 158 -6.87 -11.41 -14.83
N PHE A 159 -6.64 -10.08 -14.83
CA PHE A 159 -6.96 -9.23 -13.67
C PHE A 159 -8.44 -9.30 -13.28
N LYS A 160 -9.35 -9.39 -14.26
CA LYS A 160 -10.80 -9.54 -14.01
C LYS A 160 -11.13 -10.84 -13.27
N GLU A 161 -10.42 -11.93 -13.59
CA GLU A 161 -10.56 -13.20 -12.89
C GLU A 161 -9.92 -13.15 -11.50
N ALA A 162 -8.74 -12.54 -11.36
CA ALA A 162 -8.08 -12.30 -10.08
C ALA A 162 -9.00 -11.55 -9.10
N MET A 163 -9.68 -10.50 -9.56
CA MET A 163 -10.69 -9.77 -8.76
C MET A 163 -11.86 -10.66 -8.34
N LYS A 164 -12.39 -11.53 -9.23
CA LYS A 164 -13.45 -12.49 -8.90
C LYS A 164 -13.01 -13.51 -7.85
N MET A 165 -11.80 -14.06 -8.00
CA MET A 165 -11.21 -14.98 -7.02
C MET A 165 -11.07 -14.28 -5.65
N GLY A 166 -10.56 -13.04 -5.64
CA GLY A 166 -10.47 -12.21 -4.43
C GLY A 166 -11.81 -12.05 -3.72
N VAL A 167 -12.82 -11.54 -4.41
CA VAL A 167 -14.18 -11.32 -3.87
C VAL A 167 -14.79 -12.62 -3.34
N ALA A 168 -14.63 -13.74 -4.06
CA ALA A 168 -15.15 -15.03 -3.64
C ALA A 168 -14.47 -15.56 -2.36
N VAL A 169 -13.15 -15.42 -2.23
CA VAL A 169 -12.44 -15.78 -0.99
C VAL A 169 -12.83 -14.84 0.16
N TYR A 170 -12.96 -13.53 -0.09
CA TYR A 170 -13.37 -12.55 0.91
C TYR A 170 -14.73 -12.88 1.55
N HIS A 171 -15.76 -13.15 0.75
CA HIS A 171 -17.09 -13.49 1.28
C HIS A 171 -17.11 -14.85 2.00
N ASN A 172 -16.32 -15.83 1.53
CA ASN A 172 -16.14 -17.10 2.25
C ASN A 172 -15.43 -16.89 3.60
N LEU A 173 -14.40 -16.04 3.64
CA LEU A 173 -13.70 -15.68 4.87
C LEU A 173 -14.64 -14.98 5.86
N LYS A 174 -15.44 -14.01 5.39
CA LYS A 174 -16.45 -13.34 6.19
C LYS A 174 -17.42 -14.34 6.83
N ALA A 175 -17.98 -15.27 6.05
CA ALA A 175 -18.88 -16.30 6.56
C ALA A 175 -18.22 -17.30 7.52
N VAL A 176 -16.93 -17.62 7.33
CA VAL A 176 -16.15 -18.46 8.26
C VAL A 176 -15.92 -17.73 9.59
N ILE A 177 -15.57 -16.45 9.54
CA ILE A 177 -15.37 -15.60 10.72
C ILE A 177 -16.68 -15.41 11.49
N GLU A 178 -17.76 -15.04 10.79
CA GLU A 178 -19.09 -14.83 11.37
C GLU A 178 -19.57 -16.07 12.14
N LYS A 179 -19.46 -17.25 11.52
CA LYS A 179 -19.84 -18.52 12.14
C LYS A 179 -18.99 -18.88 13.36
N LYS A 180 -17.71 -18.51 13.40
CA LYS A 180 -16.79 -18.88 14.48
C LYS A 180 -16.77 -17.87 15.63
N TYR A 181 -16.99 -16.59 15.35
CA TYR A 181 -16.70 -15.51 16.28
C TYR A 181 -17.87 -14.56 16.55
N GLY A 182 -18.90 -14.52 15.69
CA GLY A 182 -19.97 -13.54 15.73
C GLY A 182 -19.91 -12.53 14.58
N GLN A 183 -21.03 -11.84 14.35
CA GLN A 183 -21.19 -10.84 13.28
C GLN A 183 -20.29 -9.62 13.47
N ASP A 184 -20.06 -9.22 14.73
CA ASP A 184 -19.17 -8.15 15.18
C ASP A 184 -17.71 -8.36 14.74
N ALA A 185 -17.24 -9.61 14.69
CA ALA A 185 -15.91 -9.97 14.20
C ALA A 185 -15.74 -9.76 12.69
N THR A 186 -16.83 -9.49 11.95
CA THR A 186 -16.80 -9.15 10.52
C THR A 186 -16.73 -7.64 10.23
N ASN A 187 -16.65 -6.81 11.27
CA ASN A 187 -16.31 -5.39 11.10
C ASN A 187 -14.93 -5.25 10.47
N VAL A 188 -14.80 -4.30 9.54
CA VAL A 188 -13.55 -4.01 8.83
C VAL A 188 -12.69 -3.01 9.60
N GLY A 189 -11.38 -3.18 9.54
CA GLY A 189 -10.38 -2.21 10.02
C GLY A 189 -9.88 -1.28 8.93
N ASP A 190 -8.79 -0.58 9.23
CA ASP A 190 -8.16 0.39 8.34
C ASP A 190 -7.84 -0.25 6.98
N GLY A 191 -8.27 0.45 5.91
CA GLY A 191 -8.19 -0.02 4.52
C GLY A 191 -9.30 -0.99 4.08
N VAL A 192 -10.54 -0.74 4.52
CA VAL A 192 -11.85 -1.16 3.96
C VAL A 192 -12.17 -2.66 3.75
N ALA A 193 -11.19 -3.58 3.74
CA ALA A 193 -11.42 -5.01 3.50
C ALA A 193 -10.89 -5.95 4.60
N SER A 194 -10.18 -5.43 5.61
CA SER A 194 -9.50 -6.28 6.60
C SER A 194 -10.41 -6.64 7.79
N LEU A 195 -10.74 -7.92 7.93
CA LEU A 195 -11.59 -8.45 9.00
C LEU A 195 -10.78 -8.69 10.30
N LEU A 196 -11.47 -8.99 11.41
CA LEU A 196 -10.89 -9.28 12.74
C LEU A 196 -10.11 -8.11 13.39
N ALA A 197 -10.31 -6.86 12.93
CA ALA A 197 -9.57 -5.68 13.40
C ALA A 197 -9.61 -5.44 14.92
N PHE A 198 -10.64 -5.96 15.60
CA PHE A 198 -10.86 -5.83 17.05
C PHE A 198 -10.85 -7.18 17.79
N ARG A 199 -10.61 -8.29 17.10
CA ARG A 199 -10.66 -9.65 17.67
C ARG A 199 -9.26 -10.24 17.77
N SER A 200 -8.80 -10.49 18.99
CA SER A 200 -7.56 -11.23 19.22
C SER A 200 -7.64 -12.64 18.62
N ILE A 201 -6.71 -12.91 17.70
CA ILE A 201 -6.42 -14.22 17.13
C ILE A 201 -4.90 -14.39 17.08
N LYS A 202 -4.40 -15.63 17.12
CA LYS A 202 -2.95 -15.88 16.95
C LYS A 202 -2.62 -16.15 15.47
N THR A 203 -1.39 -15.88 15.03
CA THR A 203 -0.96 -15.96 13.60
C THR A 203 -1.40 -17.22 12.86
N LYS A 204 -1.24 -18.41 13.47
CA LYS A 204 -1.65 -19.69 12.85
C LYS A 204 -3.16 -19.77 12.61
N GLU A 205 -3.95 -19.16 13.49
CA GLU A 205 -5.40 -19.13 13.38
C GLU A 205 -5.85 -18.25 12.20
N GLY A 206 -5.23 -17.08 12.01
CA GLY A 206 -5.44 -16.25 10.81
C GLY A 206 -5.13 -17.00 9.51
N LEU A 207 -4.02 -17.74 9.49
CA LEU A 207 -3.62 -18.55 8.33
C LEU A 207 -4.58 -19.73 8.06
N GLU A 208 -5.06 -20.44 9.08
CA GLU A 208 -6.08 -21.50 8.90
C GLU A 208 -7.45 -20.93 8.48
N LEU A 209 -7.84 -19.74 8.93
CA LEU A 209 -9.06 -19.05 8.47
C LEU A 209 -8.97 -18.73 6.97
N LEU A 210 -7.85 -18.16 6.52
CA LEU A 210 -7.60 -17.88 5.10
C LEU A 210 -7.57 -19.16 4.25
N LYS A 211 -6.86 -20.19 4.70
CA LYS A 211 -6.81 -21.51 4.05
C LYS A 211 -8.20 -22.13 3.93
N THR A 212 -9.01 -22.08 4.98
CA THR A 212 -10.41 -22.54 4.97
C THR A 212 -11.28 -21.73 4.00
N ALA A 213 -11.06 -20.42 3.91
CA ALA A 213 -11.79 -19.55 2.99
C ALA A 213 -11.43 -19.79 1.51
N ILE A 214 -10.14 -20.00 1.22
CA ILE A 214 -9.63 -20.35 -0.12
C ILE A 214 -10.20 -21.70 -0.57
N ASP A 215 -10.20 -22.69 0.32
CA ASP A 215 -10.72 -24.03 0.04
C ASP A 215 -12.23 -24.02 -0.26
N LYS A 216 -13.02 -23.33 0.59
CA LYS A 216 -14.45 -23.13 0.35
C LYS A 216 -14.77 -22.35 -0.93
N ALA A 217 -13.90 -21.42 -1.33
CA ALA A 217 -14.04 -20.69 -2.58
C ALA A 217 -13.63 -21.54 -3.81
N GLY A 218 -13.00 -22.70 -3.62
CA GLY A 218 -12.58 -23.61 -4.68
C GLY A 218 -11.27 -23.25 -5.38
N TYR A 219 -10.41 -22.43 -4.76
CA TYR A 219 -9.21 -21.86 -5.39
C TYR A 219 -7.88 -22.32 -4.75
N THR A 220 -7.85 -23.50 -4.14
CA THR A 220 -6.70 -24.03 -3.38
C THR A 220 -5.41 -24.21 -4.20
N ARG A 221 -5.48 -24.22 -5.53
CA ARG A 221 -4.30 -24.33 -6.42
C ARG A 221 -3.93 -22.99 -7.07
N GLU A 222 -4.88 -22.06 -7.11
CA GLU A 222 -4.86 -20.80 -7.84
C GLU A 222 -4.52 -19.60 -6.94
N VAL A 223 -4.81 -19.70 -5.64
CA VAL A 223 -4.58 -18.64 -4.65
C VAL A 223 -3.49 -19.06 -3.65
N VAL A 224 -2.52 -18.17 -3.44
CA VAL A 224 -1.47 -18.31 -2.42
C VAL A 224 -1.63 -17.24 -1.34
N ILE A 225 -1.01 -17.43 -0.17
CA ILE A 225 -1.04 -16.48 0.94
C ILE A 225 0.26 -15.66 0.95
N GLY A 226 0.13 -14.35 1.10
CA GLY A 226 1.21 -13.41 1.40
C GLY A 226 1.07 -12.83 2.81
N MET A 227 2.14 -12.25 3.34
CA MET A 227 2.14 -11.63 4.67
C MET A 227 3.02 -10.39 4.68
N ASP A 228 2.52 -9.26 5.18
CA ASP A 228 3.38 -8.22 5.74
C ASP A 228 3.53 -8.50 7.23
N VAL A 229 4.77 -8.64 7.67
CA VAL A 229 5.07 -8.91 9.08
C VAL A 229 5.38 -7.61 9.83
N ALA A 230 5.85 -6.55 9.15
CA ALA A 230 6.31 -5.31 9.79
C ALA A 230 7.20 -5.52 11.03
N ALA A 231 8.17 -6.45 10.94
CA ALA A 231 8.91 -6.96 12.11
C ALA A 231 9.67 -5.88 12.93
N SER A 232 9.92 -4.71 12.34
CA SER A 232 10.49 -3.54 13.02
C SER A 232 9.59 -2.99 14.13
N GLU A 233 8.26 -3.06 13.98
CA GLU A 233 7.27 -2.53 14.95
C GLU A 233 7.35 -3.24 16.31
N PHE A 234 7.84 -4.48 16.32
CA PHE A 234 8.00 -5.31 17.51
C PHE A 234 9.43 -5.79 17.76
N TYR A 235 10.42 -5.08 17.19
CA TYR A 235 11.83 -5.35 17.43
C TYR A 235 12.35 -4.53 18.62
N GLY A 236 12.81 -5.23 19.66
CA GLY A 236 13.30 -4.64 20.90
C GLY A 236 14.75 -4.16 20.81
N SER A 237 15.10 -3.20 21.69
CA SER A 237 16.48 -2.74 21.89
C SER A 237 17.43 -3.84 22.39
N ASP A 238 16.88 -4.90 22.99
CA ASP A 238 17.55 -6.14 23.38
C ASP A 238 17.88 -7.08 22.20
N LYS A 239 17.57 -6.67 20.95
CA LYS A 239 17.74 -7.41 19.71
C LYS A 239 16.87 -8.67 19.59
N THR A 240 15.73 -8.70 20.30
CA THR A 240 14.69 -9.73 20.18
C THR A 240 13.44 -9.19 19.49
N TYR A 241 12.55 -10.08 19.09
CA TYR A 241 11.25 -9.77 18.49
C TYR A 241 10.14 -10.19 19.46
N ASP A 242 9.26 -9.26 19.82
CA ASP A 242 8.23 -9.48 20.83
C ASP A 242 6.87 -9.77 20.17
N LEU A 243 6.47 -11.05 20.10
CA LEU A 243 5.22 -11.44 19.45
C LEU A 243 3.96 -11.11 20.28
N ASN A 244 4.12 -10.52 21.47
CA ASN A 244 3.02 -10.06 22.30
C ASN A 244 3.17 -8.59 22.75
N PHE A 245 3.88 -7.78 21.96
CA PHE A 245 4.18 -6.36 22.23
C PHE A 245 2.95 -5.46 22.51
N LYS A 246 1.75 -5.91 22.14
CA LYS A 246 0.47 -5.20 22.30
C LYS A 246 -0.30 -5.60 23.57
N GLU A 247 0.13 -6.62 24.30
CA GLU A 247 -0.53 -7.06 25.54
C GLU A 247 -0.16 -6.12 26.71
N GLU A 248 -1.15 -5.53 27.38
CA GLU A 248 -0.90 -4.57 28.49
C GLU A 248 -0.10 -5.19 29.66
N ASN A 249 -0.24 -6.50 29.87
CA ASN A 249 0.50 -7.27 30.89
C ASN A 249 1.62 -8.12 30.27
N ASN A 250 2.30 -7.60 29.23
CA ASN A 250 3.38 -8.32 28.56
C ASN A 250 4.55 -8.64 29.51
N ASN A 251 4.65 -9.91 29.89
CA ASN A 251 5.70 -10.48 30.72
C ASN A 251 6.97 -10.88 29.94
N SER A 252 7.14 -10.40 28.70
CA SER A 252 8.20 -10.76 27.76
C SER A 252 8.26 -12.26 27.37
N SER A 253 7.20 -13.05 27.63
CA SER A 253 7.23 -14.50 27.42
C SER A 253 7.23 -14.95 25.95
N GLN A 254 6.82 -14.09 25.00
CA GLN A 254 6.86 -14.39 23.57
C GLN A 254 7.95 -13.61 22.81
N LYS A 255 8.99 -13.16 23.54
CA LYS A 255 10.22 -12.67 22.93
C LYS A 255 11.00 -13.81 22.28
N ILE A 256 11.38 -13.62 21.02
CA ILE A 256 12.13 -14.59 20.23
C ILE A 256 13.32 -13.95 19.52
N SER A 257 14.39 -14.71 19.32
CA SER A 257 15.56 -14.29 18.55
C SER A 257 15.26 -14.24 17.04
N GLY A 258 16.11 -13.56 16.26
CA GLY A 258 15.99 -13.56 14.80
C GLY A 258 16.08 -14.95 14.17
N ASP A 259 16.83 -15.89 14.76
CA ASP A 259 16.84 -17.28 14.31
C ASP A 259 15.53 -18.00 14.64
N GLN A 260 14.97 -17.80 15.83
CA GLN A 260 13.65 -18.36 16.19
C GLN A 260 12.53 -17.80 15.30
N LEU A 261 12.55 -16.50 14.98
CA LEU A 261 11.62 -15.88 14.03
C LEU A 261 11.74 -16.48 12.62
N LYS A 262 12.97 -16.76 12.17
CA LYS A 262 13.23 -17.47 10.90
C LYS A 262 12.71 -18.92 10.91
N TYR A 263 12.80 -19.63 12.03
CA TYR A 263 12.18 -20.96 12.17
C TYR A 263 10.65 -20.88 12.20
N LEU A 264 10.08 -19.85 12.84
CA LEU A 264 8.64 -19.59 12.83
C LEU A 264 8.11 -19.38 11.40
N TYR A 265 8.76 -18.51 10.61
CA TYR A 265 8.41 -18.32 9.20
C TYR A 265 8.51 -19.61 8.39
N LYS A 266 9.59 -20.40 8.55
CA LYS A 266 9.71 -21.72 7.91
C LYS A 266 8.54 -22.64 8.25
N SER A 267 8.06 -22.63 9.50
CA SER A 267 6.92 -23.45 9.93
C SER A 267 5.61 -23.04 9.23
N PHE A 268 5.44 -21.77 8.90
CA PHE A 268 4.30 -21.30 8.12
C PHE A 268 4.40 -21.76 6.66
N VAL A 269 5.58 -21.66 6.04
CA VAL A 269 5.83 -22.10 4.66
C VAL A 269 5.55 -23.59 4.47
N SER A 270 5.84 -24.42 5.49
CA SER A 270 5.53 -25.85 5.44
C SER A 270 4.06 -26.20 5.65
N GLY A 271 3.26 -25.30 6.26
CA GLY A 271 1.87 -25.56 6.65
C GLY A 271 0.81 -24.87 5.79
N TYR A 272 1.20 -23.82 5.06
CA TYR A 272 0.32 -22.94 4.31
C TYR A 272 0.93 -22.62 2.93
N PRO A 273 0.13 -22.25 1.92
CA PRO A 273 0.63 -21.94 0.58
C PRO A 273 1.33 -20.56 0.52
N ILE A 274 2.46 -20.42 1.21
CA ILE A 274 3.27 -19.19 1.30
C ILE A 274 4.57 -19.40 0.51
N ARG A 275 4.87 -18.53 -0.45
CA ARG A 275 6.04 -18.67 -1.36
C ARG A 275 7.19 -17.74 -0.99
N VAL A 276 8.12 -18.19 -0.14
CA VAL A 276 9.34 -17.42 0.22
C VAL A 276 10.66 -18.20 0.08
N GLU A 277 10.65 -19.40 -0.51
CA GLU A 277 11.82 -20.29 -0.62
C GLU A 277 13.06 -19.61 -1.23
N LYS A 278 12.86 -18.77 -2.25
CA LYS A 278 13.95 -18.01 -2.89
C LYS A 278 14.63 -17.03 -1.91
N ALA A 279 13.86 -16.28 -1.12
CA ALA A 279 14.40 -15.32 -0.15
C ALA A 279 15.15 -16.05 0.99
N ILE A 280 14.62 -17.19 1.44
CA ILE A 280 15.28 -18.04 2.45
C ILE A 280 16.60 -18.60 1.92
N LYS A 281 16.67 -18.98 0.64
CA LYS A 281 17.89 -19.50 -0.01
C LYS A 281 18.96 -18.42 -0.21
N GLU A 282 18.56 -17.21 -0.58
CA GLU A 282 19.45 -16.09 -0.92
C GLU A 282 19.85 -15.24 0.31
N LYS A 283 19.32 -15.53 1.50
CA LYS A 283 19.56 -14.82 2.78
C LYS A 283 19.30 -13.30 2.72
N THR A 284 18.42 -12.86 1.83
CA THR A 284 18.13 -11.45 1.54
C THR A 284 16.64 -11.27 1.20
N CYS A 285 16.18 -10.02 1.18
CA CYS A 285 14.99 -9.69 0.41
C CYS A 285 15.30 -9.83 -1.09
N ASN A 286 14.28 -10.21 -1.87
CA ASN A 286 14.38 -10.41 -3.32
C ASN A 286 13.22 -9.74 -4.08
N ALA A 287 12.54 -8.82 -3.41
CA ALA A 287 11.51 -7.97 -3.96
C ALA A 287 11.51 -6.61 -3.25
N LEU A 288 11.20 -5.54 -3.98
CA LEU A 288 10.92 -4.22 -3.43
C LEU A 288 9.40 -4.05 -3.22
N LEU A 289 9.01 -3.59 -2.03
CA LEU A 289 7.68 -3.00 -1.79
C LEU A 289 7.79 -1.49 -2.07
N LEU A 290 7.15 -1.02 -3.13
CA LEU A 290 7.25 0.36 -3.59
C LEU A 290 6.06 1.19 -3.08
N LYS A 291 6.34 2.10 -2.16
CA LYS A 291 5.42 3.13 -1.67
C LYS A 291 5.89 4.50 -2.19
N VAL A 292 5.06 5.16 -2.99
CA VAL A 292 5.50 6.31 -3.80
C VAL A 292 5.76 7.57 -2.95
N ASN A 293 5.01 7.78 -1.87
CA ASN A 293 5.21 8.89 -0.92
C ASN A 293 6.49 8.72 -0.08
N GLN A 294 6.88 7.49 0.28
CA GLN A 294 8.10 7.19 1.04
C GLN A 294 9.37 7.57 0.29
N ILE A 295 9.29 7.67 -1.05
CA ILE A 295 10.35 8.15 -1.93
C ILE A 295 10.17 9.63 -2.29
N GLY A 296 8.94 10.09 -2.52
CA GLY A 296 8.60 11.51 -2.69
C GLY A 296 8.42 11.99 -4.14
N SER A 297 8.81 11.20 -5.17
CA SER A 297 8.53 11.54 -6.57
C SER A 297 8.31 10.32 -7.48
N VAL A 298 7.63 10.56 -8.61
CA VAL A 298 7.40 9.54 -9.66
C VAL A 298 8.71 9.13 -10.35
N THR A 299 9.67 10.06 -10.49
CA THR A 299 10.97 9.82 -11.14
C THR A 299 11.82 8.89 -10.29
N GLU A 300 12.06 9.23 -9.02
CA GLU A 300 12.86 8.43 -8.10
C GLU A 300 12.22 7.06 -7.84
N SER A 301 10.89 7.00 -7.77
CA SER A 301 10.15 5.73 -7.71
C SER A 301 10.42 4.86 -8.95
N THR A 302 10.43 5.45 -10.14
CA THR A 302 10.74 4.73 -11.40
C THR A 302 12.19 4.23 -11.43
N GLU A 303 13.14 5.02 -10.89
CA GLU A 303 14.55 4.63 -10.77
C GLU A 303 14.75 3.50 -9.76
N ALA A 304 14.10 3.54 -8.59
CA ALA A 304 14.11 2.46 -7.61
C ALA A 304 13.61 1.14 -8.21
N VAL A 305 12.47 1.17 -8.92
CA VAL A 305 11.92 0.01 -9.64
C VAL A 305 12.91 -0.54 -10.67
N LYS A 306 13.56 0.35 -11.43
CA LYS A 306 14.56 -0.02 -12.44
C LYS A 306 15.78 -0.70 -11.81
N MET A 307 16.31 -0.15 -10.72
CA MET A 307 17.44 -0.73 -9.99
C MET A 307 17.08 -2.12 -9.42
N SER A 308 15.93 -2.27 -8.78
CA SER A 308 15.47 -3.58 -8.28
C SER A 308 15.34 -4.61 -9.41
N LYS A 309 14.76 -4.23 -10.55
CA LYS A 309 14.64 -5.13 -11.72
C LYS A 309 15.98 -5.51 -12.33
N GLN A 310 16.93 -4.57 -12.40
CA GLN A 310 18.31 -4.84 -12.84
C GLN A 310 19.04 -5.79 -11.88
N ALA A 311 18.75 -5.72 -10.58
CA ALA A 311 19.23 -6.66 -9.56
C ALA A 311 18.49 -8.02 -9.57
N GLY A 312 17.54 -8.25 -10.49
CA GLY A 312 16.76 -9.49 -10.58
C GLY A 312 15.69 -9.66 -9.49
N TRP A 313 15.32 -8.57 -8.81
CA TRP A 313 14.29 -8.56 -7.78
C TRP A 313 12.89 -8.37 -8.37
N GLY A 314 11.88 -8.92 -7.69
CA GLY A 314 10.49 -8.56 -7.92
C GLY A 314 10.22 -7.11 -7.49
N VAL A 315 9.11 -6.53 -7.97
CA VAL A 315 8.63 -5.25 -7.43
C VAL A 315 7.11 -5.30 -7.28
N MET A 316 6.65 -4.86 -6.14
CA MET A 316 5.25 -4.81 -5.73
C MET A 316 4.91 -3.37 -5.35
N ALA A 317 4.04 -2.71 -6.12
CA ALA A 317 3.53 -1.40 -5.71
C ALA A 317 2.59 -1.56 -4.52
N SER A 318 2.63 -0.59 -3.60
CA SER A 318 1.77 -0.57 -2.41
C SER A 318 1.04 0.75 -2.31
N HIS A 319 -0.24 0.64 -1.96
CA HIS A 319 -1.05 1.66 -1.33
C HIS A 319 -0.59 1.94 0.12
N HIS A 320 -1.30 2.84 0.81
CA HIS A 320 -1.15 3.09 2.25
C HIS A 320 -2.42 2.75 3.05
N SER A 321 -2.36 2.90 4.37
CA SER A 321 -3.49 2.77 5.29
C SER A 321 -4.52 3.90 5.13
N GLY A 322 -4.04 5.14 4.92
CA GLY A 322 -4.86 6.31 4.59
C GLY A 322 -4.87 6.57 3.09
N GLU A 323 -5.69 5.83 2.34
CA GLU A 323 -5.82 6.00 0.90
C GLU A 323 -6.85 7.08 0.50
N ILE A 324 -6.86 7.37 -0.79
CA ILE A 324 -7.69 8.39 -1.44
C ILE A 324 -8.25 7.81 -2.74
N GLU A 325 -9.15 8.54 -3.41
CA GLU A 325 -9.74 8.14 -4.70
C GLU A 325 -8.74 8.10 -5.88
N ASN A 326 -7.46 8.42 -5.64
CA ASN A 326 -6.42 8.55 -6.66
C ASN A 326 -5.87 7.19 -7.11
N THR A 327 -6.31 6.70 -8.27
CA THR A 327 -5.93 5.39 -8.83
C THR A 327 -4.49 5.28 -9.37
N PHE A 328 -3.62 6.27 -9.16
CA PHE A 328 -2.31 6.39 -9.84
C PHE A 328 -1.42 5.14 -9.72
N ILE A 329 -1.42 4.45 -8.57
CA ILE A 329 -0.60 3.25 -8.35
C ILE A 329 -0.95 2.11 -9.31
N VAL A 330 -2.18 2.08 -9.83
CA VAL A 330 -2.62 1.07 -10.81
C VAL A 330 -1.94 1.32 -12.15
N ASP A 331 -2.02 2.55 -12.67
CA ASP A 331 -1.35 2.95 -13.90
C ASP A 331 0.17 2.80 -13.83
N LEU A 332 0.76 3.20 -12.71
CA LEU A 332 2.18 3.04 -12.44
C LEU A 332 2.61 1.58 -12.52
N SER A 333 1.82 0.66 -11.95
CA SER A 333 2.12 -0.76 -11.91
C SER A 333 1.98 -1.46 -13.25
N VAL A 334 1.00 -1.07 -14.06
CA VAL A 334 0.85 -1.59 -15.43
C VAL A 334 2.00 -1.12 -16.32
N GLY A 335 2.33 0.18 -16.26
CA GLY A 335 3.40 0.77 -17.07
C GLY A 335 4.81 0.32 -16.66
N LEU A 336 5.06 0.17 -15.36
CA LEU A 336 6.32 -0.37 -14.84
C LEU A 336 6.36 -1.91 -14.79
N ALA A 337 5.28 -2.60 -15.14
CA ALA A 337 5.14 -4.06 -15.12
C ALA A 337 5.49 -4.68 -13.74
N MET A 338 4.74 -4.26 -12.72
CA MET A 338 4.90 -4.67 -11.31
C MET A 338 3.78 -5.60 -10.87
N VAL A 339 3.89 -6.17 -9.67
CA VAL A 339 2.77 -6.73 -8.90
C VAL A 339 2.09 -5.57 -8.14
N ILE A 340 0.80 -5.67 -7.80
CA ILE A 340 0.14 -4.69 -6.92
C ILE A 340 -0.22 -5.36 -5.60
N PHE A 341 0.12 -4.69 -4.51
CA PHE A 341 -0.50 -4.88 -3.21
C PHE A 341 -1.72 -3.94 -3.09
N CYS A 342 -2.89 -4.51 -2.81
CA CYS A 342 -4.17 -3.83 -2.92
C CYS A 342 -5.10 -4.22 -1.74
N GLN A 343 -5.18 -3.38 -0.71
CA GLN A 343 -6.49 -3.24 -0.07
C GLN A 343 -7.46 -2.68 -1.11
N ILE A 344 -8.59 -3.38 -1.24
CA ILE A 344 -9.37 -3.40 -2.47
C ILE A 344 -10.03 -2.05 -2.77
N LEU A 345 -9.66 -1.46 -3.90
CA LEU A 345 -10.47 -0.48 -4.65
C LEU A 345 -11.73 -1.21 -5.19
N LEU A 346 -12.83 -1.26 -4.41
CA LEU A 346 -14.08 -1.93 -4.82
C LEU A 346 -15.29 -1.00 -5.04
N GLU A 347 -15.16 0.32 -4.88
CA GLU A 347 -16.33 1.23 -4.98
C GLU A 347 -16.51 1.97 -6.32
N LEU A 348 -15.61 1.82 -7.32
CA LEU A 348 -15.65 2.65 -8.54
C LEU A 348 -15.64 1.88 -9.87
N CYS A 349 -16.42 0.79 -10.01
CA CYS A 349 -16.57 0.09 -11.29
C CYS A 349 -17.93 -0.57 -11.58
N PHE A 350 -19.05 0.01 -11.15
CA PHE A 350 -20.39 -0.30 -11.70
C PHE A 350 -21.33 0.92 -11.71
N PRO A 351 -21.44 1.67 -12.82
CA PRO A 351 -22.72 2.26 -13.20
C PRO A 351 -23.69 1.16 -13.67
N SER A 352 -24.99 1.46 -13.60
CA SER A 352 -26.10 0.60 -14.02
C SER A 352 -26.13 0.31 -15.52
#